data_AF-A0A915NRL4-F1
#
_entry.id   AF-A0A915NRL4-F1
#
_cell.length_a   1.000
_cell.length_b   1.000
_cell.length_c   1.000
_cell.angle_alpha   90.00
_cell.angle_beta   90.00
_cell.angle_gamma   90.00
#
_symmetry.space_group_name_H-M   'P 1'
#
loop_
_entity.id
_entity.type
_entity.pdbx_description
1 polymer ?
#
loop_
_entity_poly.entity_id
_entity_poly.type
_entity_poly.pdbx_seq_one_letter_code
_entity_poly.pdbx_strand_id
1 'polypeptide(L)' 'MVAESILSLSTTQNGEERKKSYVHGAASKNPLLYSTIGERLRLAASLFPTREFVLFKRDGVRKTYKDVLEDVCVF' A
#
# COMPACT_ATOMS: atom_id res chain seq x y z
N MET A 1 -14.20 20.77 11.19
CA MET A 1 -13.96 19.49 11.89
C MET A 1 -14.16 18.36 10.90
N VAL A 2 -13.11 17.86 10.25
CA VAL A 2 -12.87 16.43 9.88
C VAL A 2 -11.42 16.38 9.38
N ALA A 3 -10.46 16.32 10.31
CA ALA A 3 -9.08 15.97 10.00
C ALA A 3 -8.59 15.05 11.11
N GLU A 4 -9.39 14.03 11.41
CA GLU A 4 -9.03 13.04 12.41
C GLU A 4 -8.30 11.88 11.74
N SER A 5 -7.13 11.59 12.30
CA SER A 5 -6.37 10.34 12.20
C SER A 5 -5.74 9.99 10.85
N ILE A 6 -4.68 10.72 10.48
CA ILE A 6 -3.53 10.06 9.85
C ILE A 6 -2.77 9.37 10.99
N LEU A 7 -3.33 8.29 11.52
CA LEU A 7 -2.62 7.45 12.48
C LEU A 7 -1.43 6.85 11.74
N SER A 8 -0.22 7.09 12.26
CA SER A 8 1.04 6.64 11.69
C SER A 8 1.06 5.10 11.65
N LEU A 9 0.78 4.52 10.49
CA LEU A 9 0.91 3.08 10.25
C LEU A 9 2.35 2.65 9.91
N SER A 10 3.37 3.43 10.29
CA SER A 10 4.78 3.08 10.15
C SER A 10 5.38 2.58 11.46
N THR A 11 4.67 1.73 12.19
CA THR A 11 5.19 1.09 13.39
C THR A 11 5.94 -0.17 12.98
N THR A 12 7.27 -0.13 13.05
CA THR A 12 8.09 -1.36 13.03
C THR A 12 7.84 -2.15 14.33
N GLN A 13 8.01 -3.47 14.29
CA GLN A 13 7.83 -4.38 15.44
C GLN A 13 8.75 -4.10 16.64
N ASN A 14 9.65 -3.12 16.52
CA ASN A 14 10.36 -2.46 17.61
C ASN A 14 9.90 -0.99 17.56
N GLY A 15 9.34 -0.46 18.64
CA GLY A 15 8.63 0.84 18.73
C GLY A 15 9.42 2.12 18.43
N GLU A 16 10.46 2.05 17.60
CA GLU A 16 11.14 3.21 17.04
C GLU A 16 10.53 3.56 15.68
N GLU A 17 9.72 4.63 15.63
CA GLU A 17 9.36 5.26 14.36
C GLU A 17 10.65 5.70 13.65
N ARG A 18 11.11 4.92 12.66
CA ARG A 18 12.21 5.33 11.77
C ARG A 18 11.74 6.57 10.99
N LYS A 19 12.13 7.75 11.45
CA LYS A 19 11.94 9.02 10.74
C LYS A 19 12.59 8.90 9.36
N LYS A 20 11.77 8.88 8.31
CA LYS A 20 12.23 8.88 6.91
C LYS A 20 12.44 10.33 6.46
N SER A 21 13.62 10.63 5.91
CA SER A 21 13.86 11.91 5.24
C SER A 21 13.21 11.87 3.85
N TYR A 22 12.38 12.87 3.52
CA TYR A 22 11.72 12.99 2.21
C TYR A 22 11.61 14.46 1.80
N VAL A 23 11.42 14.71 0.50
CA VAL A 23 11.09 16.05 -0.04
C VAL A 23 9.71 15.96 -0.68
N HIS A 24 8.83 16.90 -0.33
CA HIS A 24 7.48 16.98 -0.88
C HIS A 24 7.19 18.41 -1.33
N GLY A 25 6.57 18.56 -2.50
CA GLY A 25 6.21 19.88 -3.02
C GLY A 25 5.13 20.51 -2.15
N ALA A 26 5.36 21.71 -1.64
CA ALA A 26 4.41 22.42 -0.78
C ALA A 26 3.04 22.67 -1.43
N ALA A 27 2.99 22.73 -2.77
CA ALA A 27 1.76 22.91 -3.55
C ALA A 27 1.20 21.59 -4.14
N SER A 28 1.71 20.43 -3.72
CA SER A 28 1.17 19.15 -4.17
C SER A 28 -0.26 18.96 -3.65
N LYS A 29 -1.19 18.68 -4.56
CA LYS A 29 -2.58 18.31 -4.20
C LYS A 29 -2.67 16.89 -3.63
N ASN A 30 -1.67 16.05 -3.91
CA ASN A 30 -1.63 14.68 -3.44
C ASN A 30 -0.80 14.59 -2.16
N PRO A 31 -1.33 14.03 -1.06
CA PRO A 31 -0.59 13.88 0.17
C PRO A 31 0.56 12.89 0.00
N LEU A 32 1.65 13.13 0.72
CA LEU A 32 2.73 12.16 0.81
C LEU A 32 2.25 10.87 1.47
N LEU A 33 2.54 9.74 0.84
CA LEU A 33 2.24 8.43 1.39
C LEU A 33 3.42 7.93 2.24
N TYR A 34 3.14 7.64 3.50
CA TYR A 34 4.13 7.08 4.45
C TYR A 34 4.17 5.55 4.46
N SER A 35 3.27 4.92 3.73
CA SER A 35 3.14 3.47 3.65
C SER A 35 4.07 2.87 2.60
N THR A 36 4.56 1.66 2.87
CA THR A 36 5.31 0.87 1.89
C THR A 36 4.39 0.32 0.80
N ILE A 37 4.98 -0.09 -0.33
CA ILE A 37 4.22 -0.75 -1.42
C ILE A 37 3.52 -2.01 -0.89
N GLY A 38 4.19 -2.78 -0.03
CA GLY A 38 3.61 -3.99 0.59
C GLY A 38 2.44 -3.68 1.52
N GLU A 39 2.54 -2.64 2.37
CA GLU A 39 1.43 -2.18 3.21
C GLU A 39 0.23 -1.73 2.38
N ARG A 40 0.47 -1.02 1.27
CA ARG A 40 -0.58 -0.59 0.36
C ARG A 40 -1.23 -1.76 -0.35
N LEU A 41 -0.45 -2.76 -0.77
CA LEU A 41 -0.97 -3.98 -1.37
C LEU A 41 -1.85 -4.76 -0.39
N ARG A 42 -1.40 -4.93 0.87
CA ARG A 42 -2.18 -5.58 1.94
C ARG A 42 -3.49 -4.85 2.21
N LEU A 43 -3.46 -3.52 2.29
CA LEU A 43 -4.67 -2.70 2.48
C LEU A 43 -5.62 -2.81 1.27
N ALA A 44 -5.09 -2.78 0.05
CA ALA A 44 -5.93 -2.91 -1.15
C ALA A 44 -6.57 -4.30 -1.25
N ALA A 45 -5.82 -5.36 -0.92
CA ALA A 45 -6.32 -6.73 -0.90
C ALA A 45 -7.36 -6.97 0.21
N SER A 46 -7.26 -6.28 1.36
CA SER A 46 -8.28 -6.38 2.41
C SER A 46 -9.58 -5.67 2.03
N LEU A 47 -9.50 -4.50 1.39
CA LEU A 47 -10.68 -3.71 1.00
C LEU A 47 -11.35 -4.22 -0.28
N PHE A 48 -10.56 -4.68 -1.26
CA PHE A 48 -11.03 -5.05 -2.59
C PHE A 48 -10.42 -6.38 -3.07
N PRO A 49 -10.62 -7.49 -2.35
CA PRO A 49 -9.92 -8.76 -2.60
C PRO A 49 -10.14 -9.31 -4.00
N THR A 50 -11.34 -9.16 -4.55
CA THR A 50 -11.73 -9.72 -5.86
C THR A 50 -11.50 -8.77 -7.03
N ARG A 51 -11.05 -7.54 -6.77
CA ARG A 51 -10.83 -6.56 -7.83
C ARG A 51 -9.58 -6.95 -8.62
N GLU A 52 -9.68 -6.87 -9.95
CA GLU A 52 -8.56 -7.16 -10.84
C GLU A 52 -7.42 -6.18 -10.61
N PHE A 53 -6.21 -6.72 -10.46
CA PHE A 53 -5.00 -5.95 -10.24
C PHE A 53 -4.10 -5.96 -11.48
N VAL A 54 -3.83 -7.16 -12.04
CA VAL A 54 -2.93 -7.32 -13.19
C VAL A 54 -3.56 -8.24 -14.23
N LEU A 55 -3.43 -7.84 -15.50
CA LEU A 55 -3.90 -8.58 -16.67
C LEU A 55 -2.79 -8.62 -17.73
N PHE A 56 -2.21 -9.80 -17.96
CA PHE A 56 -1.31 -10.05 -19.09
C PHE A 56 -2.04 -10.84 -20.17
N LYS A 57 -2.52 -10.12 -21.20
CA LYS A 57 -3.39 -10.69 -22.24
C LYS A 57 -2.72 -11.79 -23.07
N ARG A 58 -1.42 -11.67 -23.36
CA ARG A 58 -0.67 -12.67 -24.16
C ARG A 58 -0.45 -13.97 -23.40
N ASP A 59 -0.26 -13.86 -22.10
CA ASP A 59 0.05 -15.00 -21.22
C ASP A 59 -1.21 -15.59 -20.57
N GLY A 60 -2.39 -15.03 -20.85
CA GLY A 60 -3.66 -15.46 -20.26
C GLY A 60 -3.76 -15.21 -18.76
N VAL A 61 -2.88 -14.40 -18.18
CA VAL A 61 -2.84 -14.16 -16.73
C VAL A 61 -3.80 -13.04 -16.37
N ARG A 62 -4.70 -13.34 -15.44
CA ARG A 62 -5.60 -12.37 -14.80
C ARG A 62 -5.57 -12.65 -13.30
N LYS A 63 -5.12 -11.67 -12.51
CA LYS A 63 -4.97 -11.81 -11.06
C LYS A 63 -5.68 -10.68 -10.32
N THR A 64 -6.32 -11.05 -9.23
CA THR A 64 -6.94 -10.12 -8.29
C THR A 64 -5.92 -9.58 -7.27
N TYR A 65 -6.30 -8.57 -6.50
CA TYR A 65 -5.45 -8.07 -5.40
C TYR A 65 -5.10 -9.18 -4.39
N LYS A 66 -6.03 -10.09 -4.13
CA LYS A 66 -5.78 -11.23 -3.25
C LYS A 66 -4.75 -12.18 -3.84
N ASP A 67 -4.91 -12.58 -5.10
CA ASP A 67 -3.99 -13.52 -5.77
C ASP A 67 -2.55 -12.98 -5.78
N VAL A 68 -2.39 -11.68 -6.08
CA VAL A 68 -1.06 -11.05 -6.09
C VAL A 68 -0.48 -10.90 -4.69
N LEU A 69 -1.29 -10.65 -3.67
CA LEU A 69 -0.79 -10.64 -2.29
C LEU A 69 -0.29 -12.03 -1.88
N GLU A 70 -1.01 -13.09 -2.23
CA GLU A 70 -0.63 -14.47 -1.95
C GLU A 70 0.67 -14.86 -2.67
N ASP A 71 0.84 -14.47 -3.93
CA ASP A 71 2.09 -14.75 -4.69
C ASP A 71 3.34 -14.14 -4.02
N VAL A 72 3.20 -12.95 -3.42
CA VAL A 72 4.34 -12.15 -2.93
C VAL A 72 4.62 -12.38 -1.43
N CYS A 73 3.64 -12.89 -0.67
CA CYS A 73 3.76 -13.14 0.78
C CYS A 73 4.38 -14.51 1.16
N VAL A 74 4.95 -15.27 0.22
CA VAL A 74 5.51 -16.63 0.48
C VAL A 74 6.99 -16.64 0.90
N PHE A 75 7.49 -15.62 1.60
CA PHE A 75 8.89 -15.58 2.08
C PHE A 75 8.99 -15.39 3.59
#